data_AF-A0A5A9EW27-F1
#
_entry.id   AF-A0A5A9EW27-F1
#
_cell.length_a   1.000
_cell.length_b   1.000
_cell.length_c   1.000
_cell.angle_alpha   90.00
_cell.angle_beta   90.00
_cell.angle_gamma   90.00
#
_symmetry.space_group_name_H-M   'P 1'
#
loop_
_entity.id
_entity.type
_entity.pdbx_description
1 polymer ?
#
loop_
_entity_poly.entity_id
_entity_poly.type
_entity_poly.pdbx_seq_one_letter_code
_entity_poly.pdbx_strand_id
1 'polypeptide(L)'
;MKPIDSLYDRLRHEYLAMTATSNPTKIAVDLERDGDMLGVYGNVMPAMTTDGLFGTKIIRVDERTGGMTARTIVFDRDGSVVANVDSVQLTRERCGLMAALAVDLFFGRKVAGGLRYGLVGTGRTNLATARILQSLFGVSGEQFSLKASPRNPTKNAHLFPAGAVLVERARALADCDVVIECTTIRDRAEVLEIDDFVGEGGDAPLLFVAQDGGWQLGASFRSALPSFCDHLGQMNAHPTGDYDWPWDSEPVVIGRDMRSPDFRDAAQPGGAAVYLSGIAIADIVIAAGSAAGRSICENA
;
A
#
# COMPACT_ATOMS: atom_id res chain seq x y z
N MET A 1 -8.74 -23.95 5.14
CA MET A 1 -8.32 -22.54 5.25
C MET A 1 -7.11 -22.39 4.34
N LYS A 2 -7.12 -21.44 3.40
CA LYS A 2 -5.98 -21.26 2.49
C LYS A 2 -4.78 -20.72 3.30
N PRO A 3 -3.52 -21.05 2.96
CA PRO A 3 -2.36 -20.52 3.67
C PRO A 3 -2.35 -18.98 3.79
N ILE A 4 -2.82 -18.29 2.74
CA ILE A 4 -2.95 -16.83 2.73
C ILE A 4 -3.98 -16.30 3.74
N ASP A 5 -5.05 -17.06 4.04
CA ASP A 5 -6.06 -16.64 5.02
C ASP A 5 -5.45 -16.56 6.42
N SER A 6 -4.70 -17.59 6.82
CA SER A 6 -4.06 -17.61 8.14
C SER A 6 -3.00 -16.53 8.28
N LEU A 7 -2.24 -16.26 7.22
CA LEU A 7 -1.25 -15.19 7.21
C LEU A 7 -1.91 -13.82 7.31
N TYR A 8 -3.00 -13.61 6.55
CA TYR A 8 -3.78 -12.38 6.58
C TYR A 8 -4.42 -12.14 7.95
N ASP A 9 -5.03 -13.16 8.55
CA ASP A 9 -5.65 -13.04 9.87
C ASP A 9 -4.60 -12.71 10.94
N ARG A 10 -3.40 -13.29 10.84
CA ARG A 10 -2.26 -12.93 11.69
C ARG A 10 -1.83 -11.48 11.47
N LEU A 11 -1.65 -11.04 10.22
CA LEU A 11 -1.30 -9.66 9.90
C LEU A 11 -2.33 -8.67 10.48
N ARG A 12 -3.63 -8.97 10.29
CA ARG A 12 -4.73 -8.16 10.82
C ARG A 12 -4.67 -8.08 12.34
N HIS A 13 -4.46 -9.21 13.02
CA HIS A 13 -4.31 -9.25 14.48
C HIS A 13 -3.16 -8.35 14.96
N GLU A 14 -1.97 -8.52 14.35
CA GLU A 14 -0.77 -7.76 14.71
C GLU A 14 -0.91 -6.28 14.41
N TYR A 15 -1.52 -5.90 13.28
CA TYR A 15 -1.80 -4.51 12.95
C TYR A 15 -2.72 -3.86 13.99
N LEU A 16 -3.83 -4.52 14.34
CA LEU A 16 -4.79 -4.00 15.31
C LEU A 16 -4.19 -3.88 16.72
N ALA A 17 -3.22 -4.74 17.08
CA ALA A 17 -2.52 -4.72 18.36
C ALA A 17 -1.26 -3.83 18.37
N MET A 18 -0.87 -3.28 17.22
CA MET A 18 0.36 -2.51 17.05
C MET A 18 0.40 -1.28 17.96
N THR A 19 1.59 -0.96 18.48
CA THR A 19 1.86 0.29 19.20
C THR A 19 3.08 0.99 18.61
N ALA A 20 3.31 2.25 18.96
CA ALA A 20 4.53 2.96 18.55
C ALA A 20 5.81 2.29 19.09
N THR A 21 5.72 1.50 20.17
CA THR A 21 6.85 0.72 20.69
C THR A 21 7.07 -0.56 19.90
N SER A 22 6.00 -1.25 19.52
CA SER A 22 6.10 -2.52 18.78
C SER A 22 6.40 -2.31 17.30
N ASN A 23 6.08 -1.14 16.75
CA ASN A 23 6.44 -0.74 15.40
C ASN A 23 6.84 0.75 15.45
N PRO A 24 8.07 1.09 15.81
CA PRO A 24 8.54 2.48 15.76
C PRO A 24 8.60 2.98 14.31
N THR A 25 8.63 4.30 14.15
CA THR A 25 8.85 4.95 12.86
C THR A 25 10.14 4.45 12.20
N LYS A 26 10.08 4.15 10.89
CA LYS A 26 11.27 3.77 10.12
C LYS A 26 12.34 4.85 10.14
N ILE A 27 13.59 4.42 10.11
CA ILE A 27 14.74 5.32 9.97
C ILE A 27 15.04 5.42 8.48
N ALA A 28 14.82 6.60 7.89
CA ALA A 28 15.17 6.89 6.50
C ALA A 28 16.56 7.50 6.41
N VAL A 29 17.32 7.08 5.40
CA VAL A 29 18.67 7.59 5.10
C VAL A 29 18.72 7.96 3.62
N ASP A 30 18.85 9.25 3.33
CA ASP A 30 19.13 9.74 1.98
C ASP A 30 20.56 9.35 1.61
N LEU A 31 20.73 8.56 0.55
CA LEU A 31 22.05 8.14 0.07
C LEU A 31 22.52 9.03 -1.08
N GLU A 32 21.62 9.37 -2.01
CA GLU A 32 21.87 10.28 -3.13
C GLU A 32 20.59 11.07 -3.47
N ARG A 33 20.73 12.35 -3.84
CA ARG A 33 19.62 13.19 -4.35
C ARG A 33 19.71 13.39 -5.87
N ASP A 34 18.57 13.58 -6.51
CA ASP A 34 18.45 13.91 -7.93
C ASP A 34 17.57 15.16 -8.09
N GLY A 35 18.21 16.34 -7.95
CA GLY A 35 17.48 17.61 -7.84
C GLY A 35 16.64 17.67 -6.55
N ASP A 36 15.37 18.04 -6.70
CA ASP A 36 14.39 18.11 -5.61
C ASP A 36 13.74 16.74 -5.31
N MET A 37 14.14 15.68 -6.03
CA MET A 37 13.63 14.33 -5.85
C MET A 37 14.66 13.42 -5.17
N LEU A 38 14.19 12.39 -4.48
CA LEU A 38 15.04 11.34 -3.94
C LEU A 38 15.62 10.51 -5.07
N GLY A 39 16.96 10.49 -5.17
CA GLY A 39 17.66 9.67 -6.15
C GLY A 39 17.80 8.22 -5.66
N VAL A 40 18.40 8.07 -4.48
CA VAL A 40 18.62 6.80 -3.79
C VAL A 40 18.44 6.99 -2.29
N TYR A 41 17.65 6.13 -1.66
CA TYR A 41 17.46 6.15 -0.21
C TYR A 41 17.42 4.74 0.37
N GLY A 42 17.67 4.66 1.67
CA GLY A 42 17.55 3.45 2.47
C GLY A 42 16.56 3.63 3.62
N ASN A 43 15.85 2.56 3.99
CA ASN A 43 15.07 2.53 5.22
C ASN A 43 15.48 1.34 6.09
N VAL A 44 15.56 1.56 7.40
CA VAL A 44 15.64 0.52 8.42
C VAL A 44 14.34 0.53 9.21
N MET A 45 13.66 -0.60 9.23
CA MET A 45 12.29 -0.72 9.71
C MET A 45 12.22 -1.84 10.76
N PRO A 46 12.44 -1.55 12.06
CA PRO A 46 12.34 -2.54 13.11
C PRO A 46 10.90 -2.71 13.61
N ALA A 47 10.54 -3.92 14.05
CA ALA A 47 9.28 -4.18 14.73
C ALA A 47 9.33 -5.44 15.61
N MET A 48 8.29 -5.61 16.41
CA MET A 48 8.02 -6.74 17.28
C MET A 48 6.53 -7.09 17.23
N THR A 49 6.22 -8.38 17.12
CA THR A 49 4.85 -8.91 17.12
C THR A 49 4.38 -9.22 18.55
N THR A 50 3.08 -9.40 18.72
CA THR A 50 2.46 -9.71 20.02
C THR A 50 2.91 -11.06 20.60
N ASP A 51 3.23 -12.02 19.73
CA ASP A 51 3.82 -13.31 20.13
C ASP A 51 5.33 -13.23 20.40
N GLY A 52 5.95 -12.05 20.27
CA GLY A 52 7.32 -11.78 20.66
C GLY A 52 8.38 -12.11 19.62
N LEU A 53 7.99 -12.39 18.37
CA LEU A 53 8.94 -12.32 17.27
C LEU A 53 9.39 -10.88 17.10
N PHE A 54 10.66 -10.67 16.80
CA PHE A 54 11.20 -9.33 16.54
C PHE A 54 12.16 -9.37 15.37
N GLY A 55 12.34 -8.23 14.71
CA GLY A 55 13.12 -8.22 13.49
C GLY A 55 13.25 -6.84 12.89
N THR A 56 13.88 -6.82 11.72
CA THR A 56 14.01 -5.61 10.93
C THR A 56 13.97 -5.92 9.45
N LYS A 57 13.42 -4.98 8.70
CA LYS A 57 13.61 -4.89 7.26
C LYS A 57 14.57 -3.76 6.93
N ILE A 58 15.51 -4.06 6.06
CA ILE A 58 16.41 -3.08 5.46
C ILE A 58 16.08 -3.05 3.97
N ILE A 59 15.76 -1.88 3.45
CA ILE A 59 15.42 -1.67 2.05
C ILE A 59 16.25 -0.51 1.49
N ARG A 60 16.75 -0.66 0.27
CA ARG A 60 17.34 0.41 -0.54
C ARG A 60 16.53 0.53 -1.82
N VAL A 61 16.15 1.75 -2.15
CA VAL A 61 15.42 2.10 -3.37
C VAL A 61 16.26 3.07 -4.19
N ASP A 62 16.26 2.86 -5.50
CA ASP A 62 16.87 3.71 -6.51
C ASP A 62 15.76 4.14 -7.48
N GLU A 63 15.18 5.32 -7.25
CA GLU A 63 14.03 5.83 -8.01
C GLU A 63 14.39 6.12 -9.47
N ARG A 64 15.66 6.45 -9.73
CA ARG A 64 16.18 6.74 -11.07
C ARG A 64 16.02 5.53 -11.99
N THR A 65 16.39 4.36 -11.47
CA THR A 65 16.34 3.08 -12.19
C THR A 65 15.09 2.24 -11.88
N GLY A 66 14.32 2.61 -10.86
CA GLY A 66 13.28 1.77 -10.28
C GLY A 66 13.84 0.50 -9.60
N GLY A 67 15.12 0.54 -9.24
CA GLY A 67 15.85 -0.56 -8.62
C GLY A 67 15.52 -0.66 -7.13
N MET A 68 15.33 -1.89 -6.63
CA MET A 68 15.06 -2.12 -5.21
C MET A 68 15.80 -3.36 -4.74
N THR A 69 16.44 -3.25 -3.58
CA THR A 69 17.01 -4.39 -2.84
C THR A 69 16.47 -4.34 -1.42
N ALA A 70 16.00 -5.47 -0.91
CA ALA A 70 15.44 -5.53 0.43
C ALA A 70 15.76 -6.86 1.11
N ARG A 71 15.99 -6.81 2.43
CA ARG A 71 16.17 -8.00 3.26
C ARG A 71 15.37 -7.85 4.54
N THR A 72 14.72 -8.92 4.95
CA THR A 72 14.02 -9.00 6.24
C THR A 72 14.63 -10.10 7.08
N ILE A 73 14.96 -9.77 8.32
CA ILE A 73 15.50 -10.70 9.31
C ILE A 73 14.54 -10.74 10.49
N VAL A 74 14.12 -11.93 10.90
CA VAL A 74 13.20 -12.18 12.00
C VAL A 74 13.85 -13.15 12.98
N PHE A 75 13.72 -12.84 14.25
CA PHE A 75 14.23 -13.61 15.38
C PHE A 75 13.07 -14.05 16.28
N ASP A 76 13.23 -15.21 16.92
CA ASP A 76 12.39 -15.64 18.03
C ASP A 76 12.87 -14.99 19.34
N ARG A 77 12.10 -15.12 20.41
CA ARG A 77 12.36 -14.53 21.73
C ARG A 77 13.71 -14.94 22.33
N ASP A 78 14.22 -16.11 21.98
CA ASP A 78 15.53 -16.62 22.41
C ASP A 78 16.70 -16.07 21.57
N GLY A 79 16.40 -15.27 20.55
CA GLY A 79 17.38 -14.70 19.62
C GLY A 79 17.74 -15.61 18.44
N SER A 80 17.13 -16.79 18.32
CA SER A 80 17.32 -17.66 17.15
C SER A 80 16.71 -17.05 15.89
N VAL A 81 17.33 -17.30 14.73
CA VAL A 81 16.85 -16.76 13.45
C VAL A 81 15.68 -17.60 12.94
N VAL A 82 14.50 -16.98 12.85
CA VAL A 82 13.29 -17.57 12.26
C VAL A 82 13.30 -17.39 10.74
N ALA A 83 13.71 -16.21 10.28
CA ALA A 83 13.79 -15.90 8.85
C ALA A 83 14.94 -14.94 8.55
N ASN A 84 15.60 -15.14 7.41
CA ASN A 84 16.56 -14.19 6.83
C ASN A 84 16.44 -14.30 5.31
N VAL A 85 15.67 -13.41 4.71
CA VAL A 85 15.17 -13.56 3.34
C VAL A 85 15.40 -12.29 2.52
N ASP A 86 15.73 -12.45 1.24
CA ASP A 86 15.50 -11.38 0.26
C ASP A 86 14.01 -11.09 0.23
N SER A 87 13.65 -9.83 0.46
CA SER A 87 12.28 -9.43 0.68
C SER A 87 11.74 -8.51 -0.42
N VAL A 88 12.37 -8.47 -1.60
CA VAL A 88 11.85 -7.67 -2.73
C VAL A 88 10.46 -8.13 -3.15
N GLN A 89 10.29 -9.44 -3.32
CA GLN A 89 8.99 -10.02 -3.69
C GLN A 89 8.00 -9.95 -2.51
N LEU A 90 8.46 -10.28 -1.30
CA LEU A 90 7.64 -10.18 -0.09
C LEU A 90 7.14 -8.75 0.16
N THR A 91 7.92 -7.73 -0.17
CA THR A 91 7.50 -6.32 -0.07
C THR A 91 6.27 -6.06 -0.92
N ARG A 92 6.21 -6.59 -2.14
CA ARG A 92 5.06 -6.41 -3.05
C ARG A 92 3.82 -7.10 -2.52
N GLU A 93 3.98 -8.31 -2.03
CA GLU A 93 2.88 -9.09 -1.44
C GLU A 93 2.38 -8.44 -0.15
N ARG A 94 3.30 -7.92 0.68
CA ARG A 94 2.98 -7.11 1.87
C ARG A 94 2.22 -5.85 1.51
N CYS A 95 2.56 -5.16 0.42
CA CYS A 95 1.77 -4.03 -0.07
C CYS A 95 0.32 -4.44 -0.37
N GLY A 96 0.16 -5.53 -1.13
CA GLY A 96 -1.16 -6.03 -1.49
C GLY A 96 -1.98 -6.48 -0.29
N LEU A 97 -1.35 -7.11 0.71
CA LEU A 97 -2.00 -7.51 1.96
C LEU A 97 -2.44 -6.31 2.79
N MET A 98 -1.64 -5.25 2.86
CA MET A 98 -2.04 -4.01 3.55
C MET A 98 -3.16 -3.27 2.82
N ALA A 99 -3.19 -3.30 1.48
CA ALA A 99 -4.31 -2.75 0.72
C ALA A 99 -5.59 -3.58 0.93
N ALA A 100 -5.48 -4.91 0.95
CA ALA A 100 -6.60 -5.79 1.30
C ALA A 100 -7.09 -5.54 2.74
N LEU A 101 -6.17 -5.28 3.68
CA LEU A 101 -6.51 -4.93 5.06
C LEU A 101 -7.30 -3.63 5.15
N ALA A 102 -6.90 -2.58 4.41
CA ALA A 102 -7.66 -1.33 4.34
C ALA A 102 -9.09 -1.57 3.84
N VAL A 103 -9.24 -2.37 2.78
CA VAL A 103 -10.55 -2.73 2.20
C VAL A 103 -11.40 -3.53 3.19
N ASP A 104 -10.83 -4.51 3.89
CA ASP A 104 -11.55 -5.30 4.90
C ASP A 104 -11.96 -4.46 6.11
N LEU A 105 -11.09 -3.59 6.61
CA LEU A 105 -11.44 -2.72 7.74
C LEU A 105 -12.55 -1.73 7.37
N PHE A 106 -12.58 -1.25 6.13
CA PHE A 106 -13.57 -0.30 5.65
C PHE A 106 -14.92 -0.95 5.28
N PHE A 107 -14.92 -1.96 4.41
CA PHE A 107 -16.16 -2.59 3.91
C PHE A 107 -16.55 -3.88 4.66
N GLY A 108 -15.57 -4.55 5.26
CA GLY A 108 -15.69 -5.91 5.76
C GLY A 108 -15.41 -6.96 4.68
N ARG A 109 -14.66 -8.00 5.06
CA ARG A 109 -14.25 -9.12 4.21
C ARG A 109 -15.38 -9.78 3.40
N LYS A 110 -16.60 -9.84 3.96
CA LYS A 110 -17.77 -10.44 3.28
C LYS A 110 -18.25 -9.63 2.08
N VAL A 111 -18.05 -8.32 2.09
CA VAL A 111 -18.49 -7.40 1.03
C VAL A 111 -17.40 -7.26 -0.04
N ALA A 112 -16.13 -7.33 0.37
CA ALA A 112 -14.98 -7.09 -0.50
C ALA A 112 -14.99 -7.89 -1.82
N GLY A 113 -15.47 -9.15 -1.81
CA GLY A 113 -15.54 -9.97 -3.03
C GLY A 113 -16.50 -9.45 -4.10
N GLY A 114 -17.49 -8.62 -3.74
CA GLY A 114 -18.46 -8.03 -4.66
C GLY A 114 -18.09 -6.65 -5.19
N LEU A 115 -16.95 -6.08 -4.78
CA LEU A 115 -16.54 -4.73 -5.15
C LEU A 115 -15.85 -4.69 -6.52
N ARG A 116 -15.87 -3.53 -7.17
CA ARG A 116 -15.09 -3.18 -8.36
C ARG A 116 -13.83 -2.42 -7.95
N TYR A 117 -12.71 -2.77 -8.57
CA TYR A 117 -11.38 -2.28 -8.20
C TYR A 117 -10.70 -1.56 -9.35
N GLY A 118 -10.37 -0.29 -9.15
CA GLY A 118 -9.46 0.46 -9.99
C GLY A 118 -8.02 0.29 -9.50
N LEU A 119 -7.09 -0.08 -10.38
CA LEU A 119 -5.66 -0.15 -10.06
C LEU A 119 -4.91 0.89 -10.90
N VAL A 120 -4.37 1.92 -10.24
CA VAL A 120 -3.54 2.94 -10.87
C VAL A 120 -2.07 2.53 -10.77
N GLY A 121 -1.47 2.27 -11.92
CA GLY A 121 -0.16 1.67 -12.06
C GLY A 121 -0.23 0.17 -12.34
N THR A 122 0.44 -0.28 -13.40
CA THR A 122 0.55 -1.70 -13.78
C THR A 122 1.88 -2.32 -13.36
N GLY A 123 2.46 -1.80 -12.26
CA GLY A 123 3.68 -2.32 -11.67
C GLY A 123 3.51 -3.72 -11.08
N ARG A 124 4.62 -4.35 -10.70
CA ARG A 124 4.61 -5.67 -10.05
C ARG A 124 3.93 -5.64 -8.67
N THR A 125 3.88 -4.49 -8.02
CA THR A 125 3.18 -4.32 -6.74
C THR A 125 1.67 -4.41 -6.92
N ASN A 126 1.08 -3.65 -7.84
CA ASN A 126 -0.36 -3.78 -8.14
C ASN A 126 -0.74 -5.12 -8.74
N LEU A 127 0.15 -5.77 -9.48
CA LEU A 127 -0.06 -7.16 -9.89
C LEU A 127 -0.18 -8.11 -8.67
N ALA A 128 0.68 -7.94 -7.67
CA ALA A 128 0.58 -8.71 -6.42
C ALA A 128 -0.70 -8.36 -5.65
N THR A 129 -1.06 -7.08 -5.57
CA THR A 129 -2.34 -6.61 -4.97
C THR A 129 -3.53 -7.30 -5.63
N ALA A 130 -3.62 -7.31 -6.96
CA ALA A 130 -4.72 -7.96 -7.67
C ALA A 130 -4.82 -9.45 -7.28
N ARG A 131 -3.71 -10.19 -7.32
CA ARG A 131 -3.67 -11.61 -6.95
C ARG A 131 -4.09 -11.87 -5.50
N ILE A 132 -3.70 -10.99 -4.58
CA ILE A 132 -4.09 -11.07 -3.17
C ILE A 132 -5.59 -10.85 -3.00
N LEU A 133 -6.16 -9.86 -3.68
CA LEU A 133 -7.61 -9.61 -3.66
C LEU A 133 -8.38 -10.81 -4.25
N GLN A 134 -7.91 -11.42 -5.34
CA GLN A 134 -8.50 -12.65 -5.86
C GLN A 134 -8.45 -13.79 -4.84
N SER A 135 -7.30 -13.95 -4.18
CA SER A 135 -7.06 -15.07 -3.27
C SER A 135 -7.86 -14.96 -1.97
N LEU A 136 -7.92 -13.76 -1.38
CA LEU A 136 -8.54 -13.47 -0.09
C LEU A 136 -10.04 -13.19 -0.16
N PHE A 137 -10.48 -12.50 -1.22
CA PHE A 137 -11.85 -12.02 -1.35
C PHE A 137 -12.61 -12.65 -2.52
N GLY A 138 -11.95 -13.44 -3.39
CA GLY A 138 -12.59 -14.09 -4.53
C GLY A 138 -12.89 -13.16 -5.70
N VAL A 139 -12.20 -12.02 -5.78
CA VAL A 139 -12.37 -11.04 -6.86
C VAL A 139 -12.04 -11.66 -8.22
N SER A 140 -12.95 -11.55 -9.19
CA SER A 140 -12.75 -12.00 -10.56
C SER A 140 -11.92 -11.00 -11.36
N GLY A 141 -11.38 -11.40 -12.51
CA GLY A 141 -10.62 -10.48 -13.35
C GLY A 141 -11.45 -9.32 -13.92
N GLU A 142 -12.72 -9.58 -14.23
CA GLU A 142 -13.68 -8.58 -14.77
C GLU A 142 -14.00 -7.46 -13.78
N GLN A 143 -13.71 -7.67 -12.49
CA GLN A 143 -13.86 -6.66 -11.45
C GLN A 143 -12.68 -5.68 -11.39
N PHE A 144 -11.62 -5.87 -12.19
CA PHE A 144 -10.47 -4.96 -12.24
C PHE A 144 -10.49 -4.04 -13.46
N SER A 145 -10.36 -2.74 -13.20
CA SER A 145 -10.03 -1.72 -14.19
C SER A 145 -8.61 -1.19 -13.93
N LEU A 146 -7.75 -1.20 -14.94
CA LEU A 146 -6.34 -0.85 -14.83
C LEU A 146 -6.07 0.48 -15.51
N LYS A 147 -5.46 1.43 -14.81
CA LYS A 147 -4.90 2.64 -15.41
C LYS A 147 -3.38 2.53 -15.43
N ALA A 148 -2.78 2.37 -16.61
CA ALA A 148 -1.33 2.40 -16.76
C ALA A 148 -0.77 3.84 -16.77
N SER A 149 0.53 3.96 -16.50
CA SER A 149 1.25 5.22 -16.72
C SER A 149 1.28 5.54 -18.22
N PRO A 150 1.09 6.82 -18.63
CA PRO A 150 1.22 7.23 -20.03
C PRO A 150 2.58 6.87 -20.64
N ARG A 151 3.63 6.80 -19.82
CA ARG A 151 5.00 6.43 -20.25
C ARG A 151 5.13 4.95 -20.61
N ASN A 152 4.24 4.12 -20.09
CA ASN A 152 4.32 2.65 -20.18
C ASN A 152 2.90 2.05 -20.26
N PRO A 153 2.10 2.38 -21.29
CA PRO A 153 0.66 2.16 -21.30
C PRO A 153 0.26 0.68 -21.26
N THR A 154 1.15 -0.24 -21.62
CA THR A 154 0.88 -1.68 -21.67
C THR A 154 1.74 -2.52 -20.72
N LYS A 155 2.60 -1.88 -19.92
CA LYS A 155 3.57 -2.58 -19.05
C LYS A 155 2.85 -3.57 -18.15
N ASN A 156 3.24 -4.84 -18.20
CA ASN A 156 2.66 -5.96 -17.44
C ASN A 156 1.13 -6.13 -17.51
N ALA A 157 0.38 -5.37 -18.32
CA ALA A 157 -1.09 -5.44 -18.32
C ALA A 157 -1.59 -6.86 -18.64
N HIS A 158 -0.89 -7.55 -19.55
CA HIS A 158 -1.12 -8.94 -19.91
C HIS A 158 -0.87 -9.97 -18.79
N LEU A 159 -0.24 -9.58 -17.67
CA LEU A 159 0.01 -10.44 -16.51
C LEU A 159 -1.10 -10.35 -15.45
N PHE A 160 -1.98 -9.35 -15.55
CA PHE A 160 -3.11 -9.19 -14.65
C PHE A 160 -4.17 -10.28 -14.90
N PRO A 161 -5.08 -10.49 -13.94
CA PRO A 161 -6.11 -11.52 -14.06
C PRO A 161 -6.91 -11.41 -15.36
N ALA A 162 -7.23 -12.55 -15.97
CA ALA A 162 -8.01 -12.60 -17.21
C ALA A 162 -9.37 -11.92 -17.02
N GLY A 163 -9.70 -10.98 -17.91
CA GLY A 163 -10.91 -10.15 -17.82
C GLY A 163 -10.66 -8.73 -17.31
N ALA A 164 -9.48 -8.44 -16.74
CA ALA A 164 -9.13 -7.08 -16.33
C ALA A 164 -9.07 -6.13 -17.54
N VAL A 165 -9.67 -4.95 -17.40
CA VAL A 165 -9.82 -3.98 -18.49
C VAL A 165 -8.81 -2.85 -18.33
N LEU A 166 -7.99 -2.60 -19.37
CA LEU A 166 -7.11 -1.43 -19.41
C LEU A 166 -7.93 -0.20 -19.83
N VAL A 167 -7.87 0.86 -19.03
CA VAL A 167 -8.54 2.14 -19.28
C VAL A 167 -7.53 3.25 -19.55
N GLU A 168 -7.90 4.20 -20.40
CA GLU A 168 -7.00 5.30 -20.80
C GLU A 168 -6.94 6.41 -19.74
N ARG A 169 -8.08 6.74 -19.12
CA ARG A 169 -8.24 7.90 -18.23
C ARG A 169 -8.67 7.46 -16.84
N ALA A 170 -8.23 8.21 -15.83
CA ALA A 170 -8.61 7.95 -14.43
C ALA A 170 -10.12 8.05 -14.21
N ARG A 171 -10.82 8.89 -14.98
CA ARG A 171 -12.28 9.03 -14.90
C ARG A 171 -13.05 7.74 -15.18
N ALA A 172 -12.48 6.82 -15.97
CA ALA A 172 -13.08 5.52 -16.19
C ALA A 172 -13.06 4.62 -14.94
N LEU A 173 -12.34 5.02 -13.89
CA LEU A 173 -12.33 4.37 -12.59
C LEU A 173 -13.39 4.93 -11.63
N ALA A 174 -14.21 5.92 -12.05
CA ALA A 174 -15.29 6.47 -11.24
C ALA A 174 -16.32 5.40 -10.82
N ASP A 175 -16.56 4.40 -11.68
CA ASP A 175 -17.47 3.28 -11.43
C ASP A 175 -16.87 2.18 -10.53
N CYS A 176 -15.66 2.38 -10.01
CA CYS A 176 -15.03 1.45 -9.07
C CYS A 176 -15.41 1.82 -7.64
N ASP A 177 -15.63 0.83 -6.78
CA ASP A 177 -15.85 1.07 -5.35
C ASP A 177 -14.55 1.42 -4.62
N VAL A 178 -13.44 0.83 -5.09
CA VAL A 178 -12.11 1.00 -4.51
C VAL A 178 -11.10 1.35 -5.60
N VAL A 179 -10.28 2.36 -5.36
CA VAL A 179 -9.09 2.65 -6.18
C VAL A 179 -7.84 2.43 -5.36
N ILE A 180 -6.91 1.62 -5.88
CA ILE A 180 -5.60 1.37 -5.27
C ILE A 180 -4.53 1.94 -6.20
N GLU A 181 -3.75 2.86 -5.67
CA GLU A 181 -2.67 3.54 -6.38
C GLU A 181 -1.31 3.00 -5.93
N CYS A 182 -0.47 2.65 -6.90
CA CYS A 182 0.93 2.31 -6.67
C CYS A 182 1.75 2.57 -7.93
N THR A 183 2.23 3.80 -8.08
CA THR A 183 3.14 4.20 -9.16
C THR A 183 4.17 5.22 -8.68
N THR A 184 5.25 5.33 -9.44
CA THR A 184 6.25 6.38 -9.27
C THR A 184 5.93 7.52 -10.23
N ILE A 185 5.88 8.76 -9.73
CA ILE A 185 5.76 9.96 -10.57
C ILE A 185 7.08 10.74 -10.59
N ARG A 186 7.38 11.40 -11.72
CA ARG A 186 8.61 12.21 -11.87
C ARG A 186 8.34 13.70 -12.01
N ASP A 187 7.11 14.07 -12.31
CA ASP A 187 6.72 15.46 -12.49
C ASP A 187 5.33 15.75 -11.92
N ARG A 188 5.06 17.04 -11.72
CA ARG A 188 3.78 17.54 -11.21
C ARG A 188 2.59 17.19 -12.11
N ALA A 189 2.80 17.05 -13.42
CA ALA A 189 1.71 16.77 -14.36
C ALA A 189 1.21 15.32 -14.27
N GLU A 190 1.96 14.43 -13.61
CA GLU A 190 1.53 13.07 -13.29
C GLU A 190 0.73 12.95 -11.98
N VAL A 191 0.61 14.04 -11.20
CA VAL A 191 -0.22 14.08 -9.98
C VAL A 191 -1.69 13.92 -10.36
N LEU A 192 -2.41 13.11 -9.59
CA LEU A 192 -3.83 12.87 -9.76
C LEU A 192 -4.62 13.67 -8.75
N GLU A 193 -5.71 14.27 -9.19
CA GLU A 193 -6.66 14.99 -8.35
C GLU A 193 -7.95 14.18 -8.20
N ILE A 194 -8.72 14.42 -7.14
CA ILE A 194 -9.96 13.68 -6.89
C ILE A 194 -10.96 13.84 -8.04
N ASP A 195 -11.00 15.01 -8.68
CA ASP A 195 -11.84 15.31 -9.86
C ASP A 195 -11.51 14.44 -11.08
N ASP A 196 -10.31 13.84 -11.12
CA ASP A 196 -9.96 12.86 -12.14
C ASP A 196 -10.75 11.56 -12.00
N PHE A 197 -11.39 11.32 -10.84
CA PHE A 197 -12.14 10.11 -10.50
C PHE A 197 -13.64 10.34 -10.30
N VAL A 198 -14.12 11.57 -10.53
CA VAL A 198 -15.54 11.90 -10.41
C VAL A 198 -16.25 11.61 -11.75
N GLY A 199 -17.28 10.78 -11.70
CA GLY A 199 -18.13 10.42 -12.84
C GLY A 199 -19.09 11.54 -13.26
N GLU A 200 -19.81 11.35 -14.36
CA GLU A 200 -20.79 12.34 -14.86
C GLU A 200 -21.93 12.62 -13.86
N GLY A 201 -22.22 11.66 -12.98
CA GLY A 201 -23.22 11.80 -11.91
C GLY A 201 -22.71 12.47 -10.63
N GLY A 202 -21.41 12.82 -10.55
CA GLY A 202 -20.78 13.33 -9.33
C GLY A 202 -20.32 12.26 -8.35
N ASP A 203 -20.56 10.98 -8.66
CA ASP A 203 -20.11 9.85 -7.85
C ASP A 203 -18.59 9.63 -8.00
N ALA A 204 -17.95 9.20 -6.92
CA ALA A 204 -16.54 8.84 -6.85
C ALA A 204 -16.37 7.53 -6.07
N PRO A 205 -15.23 6.83 -6.24
CA PRO A 205 -14.88 5.66 -5.44
C PRO A 205 -15.01 5.91 -3.93
N LEU A 206 -15.54 4.93 -3.21
CA LEU A 206 -15.78 5.02 -1.77
C LEU A 206 -14.49 4.89 -0.95
N LEU A 207 -13.45 4.26 -1.51
CA LEU A 207 -12.16 4.12 -0.86
C LEU A 207 -11.01 4.29 -1.85
N PHE A 208 -10.11 5.22 -1.53
CA PHE A 208 -8.82 5.36 -2.18
C PHE A 208 -7.73 4.81 -1.27
N VAL A 209 -6.90 3.90 -1.78
CA VAL A 209 -5.75 3.34 -1.05
C VAL A 209 -4.48 3.69 -1.81
N ALA A 210 -3.72 4.63 -1.25
CA ALA A 210 -2.45 5.08 -1.78
C ALA A 210 -1.32 4.24 -1.16
N GLN A 211 -0.56 3.53 -1.97
CA GLN A 211 0.64 2.84 -1.51
C GLN A 211 1.83 3.80 -1.49
N ASP A 212 2.85 3.43 -0.73
CA ASP A 212 4.09 4.18 -0.58
C ASP A 212 3.91 5.62 -0.03
N GLY A 213 2.84 5.87 0.72
CA GLY A 213 2.50 7.21 1.24
C GLY A 213 1.72 8.10 0.27
N GLY A 214 1.40 7.62 -0.94
CA GLY A 214 0.46 8.29 -1.85
C GLY A 214 0.98 9.57 -2.47
N TRP A 215 2.24 9.57 -2.92
CA TRP A 215 2.92 10.71 -3.56
C TRP A 215 2.20 11.20 -4.82
N GLN A 216 1.50 10.32 -5.53
CA GLN A 216 0.76 10.68 -6.72
C GLN A 216 -0.57 11.40 -6.40
N LEU A 217 -1.11 11.25 -5.18
CA LEU A 217 -2.39 11.86 -4.85
C LEU A 217 -2.19 13.32 -4.44
N GLY A 218 -2.80 14.23 -5.21
CA GLY A 218 -2.78 15.66 -5.00
C GLY A 218 -3.58 16.12 -3.79
N ALA A 219 -3.40 17.41 -3.44
CA ALA A 219 -3.98 18.01 -2.24
C ALA A 219 -5.51 17.92 -2.19
N SER A 220 -6.19 17.80 -3.35
CA SER A 220 -7.64 17.67 -3.42
C SER A 220 -8.18 16.43 -2.69
N PHE A 221 -7.42 15.34 -2.61
CA PHE A 221 -7.83 14.16 -1.86
C PHE A 221 -7.93 14.45 -0.36
N ARG A 222 -6.94 15.17 0.18
CA ARG A 222 -6.85 15.49 1.61
C ARG A 222 -7.85 16.56 2.02
N SER A 223 -8.21 17.45 1.10
CA SER A 223 -9.22 18.48 1.34
C SER A 223 -10.65 17.95 1.20
N ALA A 224 -10.89 17.00 0.29
CA ALA A 224 -12.23 16.48 0.01
C ALA A 224 -12.60 15.25 0.87
N LEU A 225 -11.63 14.41 1.25
CA LEU A 225 -11.89 13.14 1.92
C LEU A 225 -11.27 13.06 3.32
N PRO A 226 -11.97 12.41 4.28
CA PRO A 226 -11.35 11.88 5.48
C PRO A 226 -10.11 11.04 5.14
N SER A 227 -8.96 11.46 5.66
CA SER A 227 -7.67 10.82 5.39
C SER A 227 -7.20 10.00 6.59
N PHE A 228 -6.76 8.77 6.30
CA PHE A 228 -6.28 7.78 7.27
C PHE A 228 -4.92 7.24 6.85
N CYS A 229 -4.16 6.65 7.77
CA CYS A 229 -2.90 5.97 7.43
C CYS A 229 -2.69 4.66 8.20
N ASP A 230 -1.65 3.93 7.78
CA ASP A 230 -1.19 2.73 8.49
C ASP A 230 -0.36 3.04 9.75
N HIS A 231 0.28 4.20 9.81
CA HIS A 231 1.13 4.58 10.94
C HIS A 231 1.30 6.10 11.08
N LEU A 232 0.58 6.72 12.01
CA LEU A 232 0.59 8.17 12.25
C LEU A 232 2.00 8.74 12.46
N GLY A 233 2.79 8.11 13.32
CA GLY A 233 4.14 8.57 13.63
C GLY A 233 5.10 8.45 12.46
N GLN A 234 4.78 7.68 11.42
CA GLN A 234 5.64 7.54 10.24
C GLN A 234 5.16 8.49 9.14
N MET A 235 3.84 8.56 8.93
CA MET A 235 3.26 9.52 8.01
C MET A 235 3.62 10.96 8.37
N ASN A 236 3.65 11.29 9.67
CA ASN A 236 3.86 12.66 10.15
C ASN A 236 5.30 12.93 10.62
N ALA A 237 6.22 11.95 10.61
CA ALA A 237 7.62 12.15 11.00
C ALA A 237 8.48 12.80 9.91
N HIS A 238 7.85 13.47 8.94
CA HIS A 238 8.52 14.16 7.85
C HIS A 238 8.46 15.70 7.95
N PRO A 239 8.56 16.37 9.13
CA PRO A 239 8.01 17.71 9.29
C PRO A 239 9.00 18.85 8.95
N THR A 240 10.19 18.58 8.41
CA THR A 240 11.21 19.64 8.21
C THR A 240 12.19 19.39 7.06
N GLY A 241 11.71 19.16 5.83
CA GLY A 241 12.47 19.71 4.70
C GLY A 241 12.56 18.95 3.38
N ASP A 242 12.20 17.68 3.24
CA ASP A 242 12.43 16.96 1.95
C ASP A 242 11.45 15.82 1.63
N TYR A 243 10.34 15.69 2.35
CA TYR A 243 9.40 14.57 2.22
C TYR A 243 7.93 14.96 2.41
N ASP A 244 7.60 16.24 2.22
CA ASP A 244 6.21 16.64 2.04
C ASP A 244 5.76 16.19 0.65
N TRP A 245 4.48 15.82 0.47
CA TRP A 245 3.86 15.69 -0.85
C TRP A 245 4.32 16.88 -1.70
N PRO A 246 5.28 16.71 -2.64
CA PRO A 246 6.17 17.82 -3.00
C PRO A 246 5.48 18.89 -3.85
N TRP A 247 4.20 18.66 -4.16
CA TRP A 247 3.34 19.54 -4.94
C TRP A 247 2.18 20.12 -4.13
N ASP A 248 2.05 19.75 -2.85
CA ASP A 248 1.13 20.39 -1.92
C ASP A 248 1.67 21.75 -1.52
N SER A 249 0.77 22.74 -1.45
CA SER A 249 1.14 24.10 -1.10
C SER A 249 1.43 24.29 0.38
N GLU A 250 0.95 23.38 1.23
CA GLU A 250 1.06 23.46 2.69
C GLU A 250 1.36 22.07 3.27
N PRO A 251 2.14 21.98 4.37
CA PRO A 251 2.36 20.71 5.06
C PRO A 251 1.05 20.09 5.54
N VAL A 252 0.90 18.77 5.33
CA VAL A 252 -0.30 18.03 5.71
C VAL A 252 0.02 17.11 6.87
N VAL A 253 -0.80 17.19 7.93
CA VAL A 253 -0.78 16.23 9.03
C VAL A 253 -1.96 15.29 8.93
N ILE A 254 -1.70 13.99 8.77
CA ILE A 254 -2.73 12.96 8.81
C ILE A 254 -3.02 12.65 10.27
N GLY A 255 -4.24 12.96 10.72
CA GLY A 255 -4.63 12.83 12.13
C GLY A 255 -5.28 11.49 12.51
N ARG A 256 -5.57 10.62 11.54
CA ARG A 256 -6.31 9.38 11.78
C ARG A 256 -5.57 8.14 11.28
N ASP A 257 -5.69 7.06 12.03
CA ASP A 257 -5.17 5.73 11.70
C ASP A 257 -6.33 4.84 11.24
N MET A 258 -6.12 3.85 10.37
CA MET A 258 -7.21 2.94 9.95
C MET A 258 -7.81 2.13 11.12
N ARG A 259 -7.14 2.09 12.28
CA ARG A 259 -7.66 1.50 13.52
C ARG A 259 -8.67 2.40 14.24
N SER A 260 -8.80 3.66 13.84
CA SER A 260 -9.76 4.57 14.44
C SER A 260 -11.20 4.08 14.20
N PRO A 261 -12.09 4.20 15.20
CA PRO A 261 -13.48 3.74 15.07
C PRO A 261 -14.24 4.40 13.90
N ASP A 262 -13.89 5.65 13.57
CA ASP A 262 -14.52 6.43 12.50
C ASP A 262 -14.07 6.03 11.09
N PHE A 263 -13.08 5.13 10.94
CA PHE A 263 -12.62 4.70 9.61
C PHE A 263 -13.72 4.01 8.82
N ARG A 264 -14.48 3.12 9.46
CA ARG A 264 -15.61 2.44 8.84
C ARG A 264 -16.79 3.39 8.58
N ASP A 265 -17.00 4.34 9.48
CA ASP A 265 -18.11 5.29 9.40
C ASP A 265 -17.88 6.36 8.31
N ALA A 266 -16.64 6.58 7.89
CA ALA A 266 -16.28 7.50 6.81
C ALA A 266 -16.85 7.10 5.43
N ALA A 267 -17.41 5.89 5.28
CA ALA A 267 -18.20 5.49 4.11
C ALA A 267 -19.43 6.37 3.86
N GLN A 268 -19.84 7.20 4.83
CA GLN A 268 -20.93 8.15 4.73
C GLN A 268 -20.39 9.54 5.17
N PRO A 269 -20.30 10.57 4.29
CA PRO A 269 -21.08 10.77 3.07
C PRO A 269 -20.28 10.88 1.75
N GLY A 270 -18.99 10.51 1.71
CA GLY A 270 -18.16 10.77 0.51
C GLY A 270 -16.96 9.85 0.28
N GLY A 271 -16.79 8.81 1.11
CA GLY A 271 -15.65 7.90 1.03
C GLY A 271 -14.44 8.34 1.85
N ALA A 272 -13.32 7.64 1.71
CA ALA A 272 -12.09 7.91 2.46
C ALA A 272 -10.83 7.72 1.61
N ALA A 273 -9.74 8.37 2.03
CA ALA A 273 -8.39 8.14 1.50
C ALA A 273 -7.50 7.49 2.57
N VAL A 274 -6.78 6.44 2.20
CA VAL A 274 -5.85 5.71 3.05
C VAL A 274 -4.44 5.81 2.48
N TYR A 275 -3.50 6.27 3.29
CA TYR A 275 -2.10 6.42 2.92
C TYR A 275 -1.26 5.35 3.62
N LEU A 276 -0.74 4.40 2.86
CA LEU A 276 0.05 3.27 3.37
C LEU A 276 1.54 3.55 3.20
N SER A 277 2.22 3.94 4.28
CA SER A 277 3.65 4.28 4.30
C SER A 277 4.58 3.07 4.42
N GLY A 278 4.02 1.89 4.68
CA GLY A 278 4.75 0.64 4.87
C GLY A 278 5.24 0.47 6.30
N ILE A 279 4.72 -0.53 7.01
CA ILE A 279 5.04 -0.80 8.41
C ILE A 279 5.86 -2.08 8.57
N ALA A 280 6.86 -2.05 9.45
CA ALA A 280 7.79 -3.15 9.68
C ALA A 280 7.09 -4.42 10.20
N ILE A 281 6.05 -4.27 11.02
CA ILE A 281 5.32 -5.40 11.60
C ILE A 281 4.71 -6.28 10.49
N ALA A 282 4.23 -5.67 9.41
CA ALA A 282 3.70 -6.39 8.27
C ALA A 282 4.79 -7.18 7.52
N ASP A 283 5.99 -6.60 7.39
CA ASP A 283 7.14 -7.29 6.80
C ASP A 283 7.61 -8.46 7.66
N ILE A 284 7.60 -8.33 8.99
CA ILE A 284 7.96 -9.42 9.92
C ILE A 284 6.96 -10.57 9.85
N VAL A 285 5.66 -10.28 9.94
CA VAL A 285 4.60 -11.30 9.88
C VAL A 285 4.72 -12.13 8.60
N ILE A 286 4.94 -11.46 7.47
CA ILE A 286 5.05 -12.11 6.17
C ILE A 286 6.35 -12.90 6.04
N ALA A 287 7.48 -12.34 6.47
CA ALA A 287 8.75 -13.06 6.42
C ALA A 287 8.75 -14.31 7.30
N ALA A 288 8.13 -14.25 8.48
CA ALA A 288 7.98 -15.39 9.38
C ALA A 288 7.00 -16.44 8.82
N GLY A 289 5.91 -16.02 8.17
CA GLY A 289 4.93 -16.94 7.57
C GLY A 289 5.37 -17.53 6.23
N SER A 290 6.28 -16.88 5.52
CA SER A 290 6.77 -17.31 4.21
C SER A 290 8.05 -18.13 4.37
N ALA A 291 7.91 -19.44 4.57
CA ALA A 291 9.05 -20.35 4.66
C ALA A 291 10.03 -20.12 3.48
N ALA A 292 11.25 -19.67 3.79
CA ALA A 292 12.35 -19.42 2.87
C ALA A 292 12.08 -18.44 1.69
N GLY A 293 11.18 -17.47 1.83
CA GLY A 293 11.02 -16.40 0.82
C GLY A 293 10.28 -16.81 -0.46
N ARG A 294 9.49 -17.89 -0.42
CA ARG A 294 8.59 -18.27 -1.51
C ARG A 294 7.39 -17.33 -1.58
N SER A 295 6.85 -17.10 -2.79
CA SER A 295 5.69 -16.25 -2.98
C SER A 295 4.47 -16.76 -2.21
N ILE A 296 3.77 -15.87 -1.50
CA ILE A 296 2.50 -16.17 -0.84
C ILE A 296 1.43 -16.52 -1.89
N CYS A 297 1.50 -15.88 -3.05
CA CYS A 297 0.55 -16.05 -4.15
C CYS A 297 0.79 -17.32 -4.99
N GLU A 298 1.94 -17.99 -4.85
CA GLU A 298 2.22 -19.28 -5.53
C GLU A 298 1.73 -20.49 -4.72
N ASN A 299 1.35 -20.30 -3.46
CA ASN A 299 0.83 -21.34 -2.56
C ASN A 299 -0.68 -21.21 -2.28
N ALA A 300 -1.40 -20.36 -3.02
CA ALA A 300 -2.82 -20.01 -2.81
C ALA A 300 -3.77 -20.59 -3.87
#